data_AF-A0A957ZMX0-F1
#
_entry.id   AF-A0A957ZMX0-F1
#
_cell.length_a   1.000
_cell.length_b   1.000
_cell.length_c   1.000
_cell.angle_alpha   90.00
_cell.angle_beta   90.00
_cell.angle_gamma   90.00
#
_symmetry.space_group_name_H-M   'P 1'
#
loop_
_entity.id
_entity.type
_entity.pdbx_description
1 polymer ?
#
loop_
_entity_poly.entity_id
_entity_poly.type
_entity_poly.pdbx_seq_one_letter_code
_entity_poly.pdbx_strand_id
1 'polypeptide(L)'
;AMTTQPGIYDRMIIKSADIQMVAADVDAALARVNQIATGVGGYILASRVWSTTIDEATYRHASITINVPAERFEQSLGQLRAVALRVTSEQASGQDVTEEYVDLEARLTNLEATRDRIR
;
A
#
# COMPACT_ATOMS: atom_id res chain seq x y z
N ALA A 1 -39.03 -15.15 8.46
CA ALA A 1 -37.87 -14.67 7.70
C ALA A 1 -37.04 -13.81 8.64
N MET A 2 -35.83 -14.26 9.01
CA MET A 2 -34.89 -13.45 9.79
C MET A 2 -34.17 -12.52 8.81
N THR A 3 -34.48 -11.23 8.87
CA THR A 3 -33.73 -10.20 8.18
C THR A 3 -32.50 -9.89 9.03
N THR A 4 -31.37 -10.52 8.71
CA THR A 4 -30.07 -10.13 9.27
C THR A 4 -29.71 -8.78 8.66
N GLN A 5 -29.85 -7.71 9.45
CA GLN A 5 -29.17 -6.45 9.15
C GLN A 5 -27.66 -6.74 9.15
N PRO A 6 -26.91 -6.36 8.11
CA PRO A 6 -25.46 -6.48 8.16
C PRO A 6 -24.98 -5.59 9.30
N GLY A 7 -24.40 -6.22 10.33
CA GLY A 7 -23.71 -5.52 11.40
C GLY A 7 -22.66 -4.60 10.79
N ILE A 8 -22.52 -3.41 11.36
CA ILE A 8 -21.44 -2.49 11.04
C ILE A 8 -20.15 -3.12 11.59
N TYR A 9 -19.65 -4.15 10.92
CA TYR A 9 -18.27 -4.55 11.05
C TYR A 9 -17.43 -3.43 10.42
N ASP A 10 -16.34 -3.05 11.09
CA ASP A 10 -15.37 -2.16 10.47
C ASP A 10 -14.85 -2.87 9.21
N ARG A 11 -15.11 -2.28 8.03
CA ARG A 11 -14.81 -2.97 6.77
C ARG A 11 -13.31 -3.04 6.62
N MET A 12 -12.80 -4.25 6.54
CA MET A 12 -11.38 -4.49 6.33
C MET A 12 -11.09 -4.41 4.85
N ILE A 13 -10.58 -3.27 4.38
CA ILE A 13 -10.29 -3.04 2.96
C ILE A 13 -8.77 -2.90 2.76
N ILE A 14 -8.19 -3.80 1.98
CA ILE A 14 -6.83 -3.66 1.47
C ILE A 14 -6.86 -2.71 0.28
N LYS A 15 -6.02 -1.68 0.29
CA LYS A 15 -5.88 -0.73 -0.82
C LYS A 15 -4.50 -0.86 -1.45
N SER A 16 -4.47 -0.88 -2.78
CA SER A 16 -3.25 -0.97 -3.57
C SER A 16 -3.25 0.09 -4.67
N ALA A 17 -2.08 0.67 -4.97
CA ALA A 17 -1.91 1.55 -6.11
C ALA A 17 -0.56 1.33 -6.79
N ASP A 18 -0.59 1.36 -8.12
CA ASP A 18 0.57 1.31 -9.00
C ASP A 18 0.66 2.62 -9.78
N ILE A 19 1.79 3.32 -9.65
CA ILE A 19 2.01 4.61 -10.32
C ILE A 19 3.29 4.53 -11.15
N GLN A 20 3.16 4.85 -12.43
CA GLN A 20 4.29 5.12 -13.31
C GLN A 20 4.37 6.63 -13.55
N MET A 21 5.55 7.20 -13.37
CA MET A 21 5.75 8.64 -13.48
C MET A 21 7.13 8.97 -14.03
N VAL A 22 7.21 10.14 -14.66
CA VAL A 22 8.46 10.80 -15.02
C VAL A 22 8.81 11.80 -13.92
N ALA A 23 10.02 11.70 -13.39
CA ALA A 23 10.59 12.66 -12.45
C ALA A 23 11.63 13.53 -13.17
N ALA A 24 11.75 14.79 -12.76
CA ALA A 24 12.82 15.67 -13.23
C ALA A 24 14.20 15.22 -12.72
N ASP A 25 14.25 14.77 -11.47
CA ASP A 25 15.41 14.19 -10.81
C ASP A 25 14.95 12.96 -10.02
N VAL A 26 15.52 11.80 -10.33
CA VAL A 26 15.14 10.51 -9.73
C VAL A 26 15.59 10.41 -8.26
N ASP A 27 16.72 10.98 -7.89
CA ASP A 27 17.20 10.94 -6.50
C ASP A 27 16.38 11.84 -5.60
N ALA A 28 16.07 13.04 -6.08
CA ALA A 28 15.19 13.96 -5.36
C ALA A 28 13.79 13.37 -5.20
N ALA A 29 13.28 12.71 -6.23
CA ALA A 29 12.00 12.01 -6.18
C ALA A 29 12.03 10.87 -5.15
N LEU A 30 13.06 10.02 -5.16
CA LEU A 30 13.22 8.93 -4.19
C LEU A 30 13.29 9.44 -2.75
N ALA A 31 14.07 10.49 -2.50
CA ALA A 31 14.15 11.10 -1.17
C ALA A 31 12.77 11.60 -0.71
N ARG A 32 12.00 12.22 -1.61
CA ARG A 32 10.66 12.72 -1.29
C ARG A 32 9.64 11.61 -1.08
N VAL A 33 9.67 10.55 -1.89
CA VAL A 33 8.83 9.36 -1.67
C VAL A 33 9.12 8.74 -0.31
N ASN A 34 10.40 8.65 0.09
CA ASN A 34 10.77 8.13 1.41
C ASN A 34 10.24 9.02 2.55
N GLN A 35 10.33 10.34 2.41
CA GLN A 35 9.76 11.29 3.36
C GLN A 35 8.23 11.19 3.46
N ILE A 36 7.54 10.99 2.34
CA ILE A 36 6.09 10.78 2.32
C ILE A 36 5.75 9.50 3.07
N ALA A 37 6.40 8.39 2.71
CA ALA A 37 6.16 7.08 3.31
C ALA A 37 6.35 7.12 4.82
N THR A 38 7.47 7.65 5.30
CA THR A 38 7.75 7.76 6.74
C THR A 38 6.86 8.80 7.44
N GLY A 39 6.55 9.92 6.78
CA GLY A 39 5.72 10.99 7.32
C GLY A 39 4.26 10.59 7.56
N VAL A 40 3.75 9.59 6.84
CA VAL A 40 2.40 9.04 7.06
C VAL A 40 2.38 7.82 8.00
N GLY A 41 3.53 7.48 8.61
CA GLY A 41 3.67 6.28 9.46
C GLY A 41 3.80 4.97 8.66
N GLY A 42 4.10 5.08 7.37
CA GLY A 42 4.44 3.96 6.50
C GLY A 42 5.94 3.65 6.46
N TYR A 43 6.32 2.73 5.59
CA TYR A 43 7.71 2.29 5.42
C TYR A 43 7.96 1.73 4.02
N ILE A 44 9.23 1.68 3.62
CA ILE A 44 9.65 1.11 2.33
C ILE A 44 9.72 -0.42 2.46
N LEU A 45 9.06 -1.13 1.55
CA LEU A 45 9.15 -2.59 1.42
C LEU A 45 10.28 -3.01 0.48
N ALA A 46 10.39 -2.34 -0.66
CA ALA A 46 11.39 -2.63 -1.66
C ALA A 46 11.79 -1.36 -2.39
N SER A 47 13.06 -1.26 -2.78
CA SER A 47 13.56 -0.18 -3.62
C SER A 47 14.63 -0.72 -4.54
N ARG A 48 14.56 -0.33 -5.81
CA ARG A 48 15.54 -0.65 -6.84
C ARG A 48 15.83 0.61 -7.63
N VAL A 49 17.11 0.92 -7.79
CA VAL A 49 17.59 2.03 -8.61
C VAL A 49 18.57 1.48 -9.63
N TRP A 50 18.45 1.90 -10.88
CA TRP A 50 19.35 1.49 -11.95
C TRP A 50 19.49 2.60 -12.98
N SER A 51 20.50 2.48 -13.83
CA SER A 51 20.74 3.41 -14.92
C SER A 51 20.87 2.67 -16.24
N THR A 52 20.42 3.31 -17.31
CA THR A 52 20.50 2.82 -18.68
C THR A 52 21.19 3.88 -19.54
N THR A 53 22.19 3.51 -20.33
CA THR A 53 22.84 4.43 -21.27
C THR A 53 22.35 4.17 -22.69
N ILE A 54 21.84 5.19 -23.37
CA ILE A 54 21.36 5.15 -24.75
C ILE A 54 21.94 6.37 -25.46
N ASP A 55 22.59 6.18 -26.62
CA ASP A 55 23.17 7.26 -27.44
C ASP A 55 24.01 8.26 -26.63
N GLU A 56 24.95 7.74 -25.82
CA GLU A 56 25.84 8.50 -24.92
C GLU A 56 25.14 9.22 -23.75
N ALA A 57 23.81 9.17 -23.65
CA ALA A 57 23.05 9.72 -22.54
C ALA A 57 22.71 8.64 -21.50
N THR A 58 23.00 8.91 -20.22
CA THR A 58 22.63 8.04 -19.10
C THR A 58 21.32 8.49 -18.47
N TYR A 59 20.34 7.58 -18.46
CA TYR A 59 19.04 7.74 -17.83
C TYR A 59 19.01 6.97 -16.52
N ARG A 60 18.48 7.61 -15.48
CA ARG A 60 18.28 6.95 -14.19
C ARG A 60 16.84 6.51 -14.04
N HIS A 61 16.64 5.40 -13.37
CA HIS A 61 15.34 4.79 -13.13
C HIS A 61 15.25 4.32 -11.68
N ALA A 62 14.02 4.29 -11.17
CA ALA A 62 13.75 3.73 -9.86
C ALA A 62 12.40 3.02 -9.84
N SER A 63 12.32 1.98 -9.01
CA SER A 63 11.09 1.31 -8.62
C SER A 63 11.08 1.20 -7.10
N ILE A 64 9.99 1.61 -6.49
CA ILE A 64 9.84 1.65 -5.04
C ILE A 64 8.45 1.15 -4.66
N THR A 65 8.41 0.27 -3.66
CA THR A 65 7.18 -0.24 -3.06
C THR A 65 7.16 0.22 -1.62
N ILE A 66 6.07 0.88 -1.22
CA ILE A 66 5.87 1.38 0.13
C ILE A 66 4.59 0.80 0.72
N ASN A 67 4.61 0.52 2.02
CA ASN A 67 3.41 0.25 2.80
C ASN A 67 3.03 1.52 3.55
N VAL A 68 1.74 1.85 3.57
CA VAL A 68 1.18 2.99 4.31
C VAL A 68 -0.08 2.54 5.05
N PRO A 69 -0.42 3.18 6.18
CA PRO A 69 -1.70 2.93 6.84
C PRO A 69 -2.88 3.17 5.88
N ALA A 70 -3.91 2.31 5.94
CA ALA A 70 -5.03 2.33 5.00
C ALA A 70 -5.80 3.67 5.06
N GLU A 71 -5.87 4.28 6.24
CA GLU A 71 -6.50 5.59 6.49
C GLU A 71 -5.75 6.73 5.81
N ARG A 72 -4.45 6.54 5.55
CA ARG A 72 -3.55 7.50 4.92
C ARG A 72 -3.34 7.24 3.43
N PHE A 73 -4.00 6.22 2.86
CA PHE A 73 -3.79 5.81 1.47
C PHE A 73 -4.04 6.95 0.47
N GLU A 74 -5.21 7.59 0.52
CA GLU A 74 -5.58 8.65 -0.43
C GLU A 74 -4.66 9.88 -0.31
N GLN A 75 -4.29 10.22 0.93
CA GLN A 75 -3.34 11.29 1.22
C GLN A 75 -1.97 10.98 0.61
N SER A 76 -1.48 9.75 0.81
CA SER A 76 -0.20 9.28 0.30
C SER A 76 -0.19 9.29 -1.22
N LEU A 77 -1.23 8.75 -1.86
CA LEU A 77 -1.38 8.74 -3.32
C LEU A 77 -1.37 10.17 -3.90
N GLY A 78 -2.10 11.10 -3.26
CA GLY A 78 -2.06 12.52 -3.61
C GLY A 78 -0.67 13.15 -3.52
N GLN A 79 0.05 12.88 -2.44
CA GLN A 79 1.41 13.40 -2.25
C GLN A 79 2.41 12.80 -3.24
N LEU A 80 2.29 11.51 -3.57
CA LEU A 80 3.13 10.83 -4.55
C LEU A 80 2.94 11.40 -5.96
N ARG A 81 1.69 11.70 -6.36
CA ARG A 81 1.41 12.39 -7.63
C ARG A 81 2.11 13.75 -7.72
N ALA A 82 2.21 14.47 -6.62
CA ALA A 82 2.88 15.78 -6.58
C ALA A 82 4.42 15.71 -6.67
N VAL A 83 5.02 14.52 -6.53
CA VAL A 83 6.45 14.30 -6.77
C VAL A 83 6.74 14.18 -8.27
N ALA A 84 5.78 13.69 -9.05
CA ALA A 84 5.93 13.50 -10.48
C ALA A 84 6.03 14.85 -11.21
N LEU A 85 6.94 14.93 -12.19
CA LEU A 85 6.84 15.94 -13.24
C LEU A 85 5.62 15.64 -14.13
N ARG A 86 5.39 14.35 -14.40
CA ARG A 86 4.24 13.86 -15.16
C ARG A 86 3.92 12.43 -14.76
N VAL A 87 2.65 12.15 -14.45
CA VAL A 87 2.15 10.79 -14.27
C VAL A 87 1.85 10.18 -15.64
N THR A 88 2.40 9.01 -15.93
CA THR A 88 2.21 8.30 -17.20
C THR A 88 1.15 7.20 -17.10
N SER A 89 1.04 6.58 -15.92
CA SER A 89 0.02 5.58 -15.62
C SER A 89 -0.26 5.58 -14.13
N GLU A 90 -1.53 5.41 -13.75
CA GLU A 90 -1.94 5.25 -12.37
C GLU A 90 -3.11 4.28 -12.33
N GLN A 91 -3.00 3.28 -11.46
CA GLN A 91 -4.07 2.33 -11.17
C GLN A 91 -4.19 2.19 -9.67
N ALA A 92 -5.43 2.22 -9.16
CA ALA A 92 -5.71 1.96 -7.76
C ALA A 92 -6.83 0.91 -7.65
N SER A 93 -6.74 0.05 -6.64
CA SER A 93 -7.71 -0.98 -6.36
C SER A 93 -7.95 -1.11 -4.85
N GLY A 94 -9.14 -1.61 -4.52
CA GLY A 94 -9.53 -1.94 -3.16
C GLY A 94 -10.11 -3.35 -3.12
N GLN A 95 -9.69 -4.15 -2.15
CA GLN A 95 -10.22 -5.48 -1.88
C GLN A 95 -10.83 -5.50 -0.49
N ASP A 96 -12.13 -5.77 -0.41
CA ASP A 96 -12.81 -6.03 0.87
C ASP A 96 -12.46 -7.45 1.32
N VAL A 97 -11.87 -7.56 2.51
CA VAL A 97 -11.43 -8.82 3.14
C VAL A 97 -12.10 -9.01 4.51
N THR A 98 -13.28 -8.39 4.69
CA THR A 98 -14.01 -8.42 5.97
C THR A 98 -14.44 -9.84 6.33
N GLU A 99 -14.93 -10.63 5.36
CA GLU A 99 -15.37 -12.01 5.61
C GLU A 99 -14.19 -12.91 6.02
N GLU A 100 -13.07 -12.83 5.29
CA GLU A 100 -11.87 -13.60 5.59
C GLU A 100 -11.29 -13.24 6.96
N TYR A 101 -11.35 -11.97 7.34
CA TYR A 101 -10.91 -11.52 8.66
C TYR A 101 -11.78 -12.11 9.78
N VAL A 102 -13.10 -11.99 9.67
CA VAL A 102 -14.05 -12.52 10.66
C VAL A 102 -13.92 -14.04 10.80
N ASP A 103 -13.76 -14.75 9.68
CA ASP A 103 -13.55 -16.20 9.68
C ASP A 103 -12.24 -16.61 10.38
N LEU A 104 -11.15 -15.86 10.13
CA LEU A 104 -9.87 -16.08 10.79
C LEU A 104 -9.95 -15.84 12.31
N GLU A 105 -10.64 -14.78 12.74
CA GLU A 105 -10.83 -14.45 14.15
C GLU A 105 -11.66 -15.52 14.88
N ALA A 106 -12.76 -15.97 14.26
CA ALA A 106 -13.59 -17.05 14.79
C ALA A 106 -12.79 -18.36 14.92
N ARG A 107 -11.94 -18.67 13.93
CA ARG A 107 -11.07 -19.86 13.97
C ARG A 107 -10.02 -19.75 15.08
N LEU A 108 -9.40 -18.59 15.24
CA LEU A 108 -8.42 -18.35 16.29
C LEU A 108 -9.04 -18.54 17.68
N THR A 109 -10.20 -17.92 17.90
CA THR A 109 -10.96 -18.02 19.17
C THR A 109 -11.29 -19.47 19.52
N ASN A 110 -11.74 -20.26 18.53
CA ASN A 110 -12.03 -21.68 18.73
C ASN A 110 -10.78 -22.51 19.08
N LEU A 111 -9.64 -22.21 18.45
CA LEU A 111 -8.36 -22.87 18.74
C LEU A 111 -7.87 -22.54 20.16
N GLU A 112 -7.99 -21.29 20.58
CA GLU A 112 -7.63 -20.85 21.93
C GLU A 112 -8.53 -21.50 23.00
N ALA A 113 -9.84 -21.53 22.78
CA ALA A 113 -10.78 -22.19 23.69
C ALA A 113 -10.51 -23.70 23.80
N THR A 114 -10.11 -24.35 22.71
CA THR A 114 -9.71 -25.77 22.72
C THR A 114 -8.42 -25.97 23.53
N ARG A 115 -7.42 -25.10 23.32
CA ARG A 115 -6.15 -25.15 24.08
C ARG A 115 -6.39 -25.01 25.57
N ASP A 116 -7.21 -24.05 25.98
CA ASP A 116 -7.43 -23.75 27.40
C ASP A 116 -8.29 -24.81 28.10
N ARG A 117 -9.08 -25.61 27.36
CA ARG A 117 -9.78 -26.79 27.90
C ARG A 117 -8.89 -28.02 28.13
N ILE A 118 -7.75 -28.11 27.43
CA ILE A 118 -6.82 -29.25 27.52
C ILE A 118 -5.74 -29.01 28.58
N ARG A 119 -5.65 -27.78 29.11
CA ARG A 119 -4.68 -27.37 30.13
C ARG A 119 -5.25 -27.48 31.53
#